data_AF-A0A355YR58-F1
#
_entry.id   AF-A0A355YR58-F1
#
_cell.length_a   1.000
_cell.length_b   1.000
_cell.length_c   1.000
_cell.angle_alpha   90.00
_cell.angle_beta   90.00
_cell.angle_gamma   90.00
#
_symmetry.space_group_name_H-M   'P 1'
#
loop_
_entity.id
_entity.type
_entity.pdbx_description
1 polymer ?
#
loop_
_entity_poly.entity_id
_entity_poly.type
_entity_poly.pdbx_seq_one_letter_code
_entity_poly.pdbx_strand_id
1 'polypeptide(L)'
;MRTAIHIQERRRCCSMNCKEAQRLLVPYINGDMEEKEEEQFVKHIRHCKECYEELEVYATVFAGIRQLNGAEEEIDYRTLVEDSLETSEEDMRDTYFLTTYTILMKAASTAVLFYMIVRWFF
;
A
#
# COMPACT_ATOMS: atom_id res chain seq x y z
N MET A 1 -24.23 19.66 -11.40
CA MET A 1 -23.01 19.65 -12.25
C MET A 1 -21.80 19.51 -11.33
N ARG A 2 -21.48 18.28 -10.90
CA ARG A 2 -20.23 17.55 -11.24
C ARG A 2 -18.96 18.39 -11.02
N THR A 3 -18.57 18.58 -9.77
CA THR A 3 -17.20 18.97 -9.42
C THR A 3 -16.34 17.72 -9.32
N ALA A 4 -15.66 17.46 -10.45
CA ALA A 4 -14.35 16.82 -10.60
C ALA A 4 -13.91 15.84 -9.50
N ILE A 5 -14.29 14.58 -9.73
CA ILE A 5 -13.46 13.42 -9.45
C ILE A 5 -12.06 13.66 -10.03
N HIS A 6 -11.03 13.67 -9.19
CA HIS A 6 -9.68 13.10 -9.40
C HIS A 6 -8.71 13.64 -8.35
N ILE A 7 -8.70 13.01 -7.18
CA ILE A 7 -7.55 13.04 -6.29
C ILE A 7 -6.52 12.11 -6.93
N GLN A 8 -5.69 12.63 -7.83
CA GLN A 8 -4.60 11.88 -8.48
C GLN A 8 -3.29 12.65 -8.27
N GLU A 9 -2.80 12.68 -7.04
CA GLU A 9 -1.52 13.34 -6.76
C GLU A 9 -0.81 12.75 -5.53
N ARG A 10 0.04 11.72 -5.73
CA ARG A 10 1.51 11.83 -5.50
C ARG A 10 2.29 10.49 -5.50
N ARG A 11 3.35 10.52 -6.32
CA ARG A 11 4.70 9.90 -6.20
C ARG A 11 4.97 8.50 -6.82
N ARG A 12 5.80 8.56 -7.88
CA ARG A 12 6.52 7.47 -8.56
C ARG A 12 7.67 6.91 -7.69
N CYS A 13 7.74 5.59 -7.55
CA CYS A 13 8.91 4.70 -7.63
C CYS A 13 8.40 3.26 -7.34
N CYS A 14 8.31 2.25 -8.21
CA CYS A 14 8.89 1.93 -9.52
C CYS A 14 7.86 1.16 -10.40
N SER A 15 8.05 1.22 -11.72
CA SER A 15 7.46 0.43 -12.84
C SER A 15 5.96 0.36 -13.12
N MET A 16 5.05 0.54 -12.15
CA MET A 16 3.61 0.38 -12.43
C MET A 16 2.79 1.48 -11.75
N ASN A 17 1.74 1.98 -12.41
CA ASN A 17 0.81 2.92 -11.80
C ASN A 17 -0.45 2.22 -11.23
N CYS A 18 -1.13 2.87 -10.28
CA CYS A 18 -2.28 2.28 -9.58
C CYS A 18 -3.40 1.84 -10.52
N LYS A 19 -3.63 2.57 -11.63
CA LYS A 19 -4.68 2.24 -12.60
C LYS A 19 -4.33 0.99 -13.41
N GLU A 20 -3.05 0.79 -13.71
CA GLU A 20 -2.55 -0.44 -14.32
C GLU A 20 -2.67 -1.59 -13.32
N ALA A 21 -2.26 -1.38 -12.06
CA ALA A 21 -2.37 -2.39 -11.00
C ALA A 21 -3.83 -2.86 -10.83
N GLN A 22 -4.77 -1.92 -10.75
CA GLN A 22 -6.21 -2.21 -10.69
C GLN A 22 -6.72 -3.10 -11.83
N ARG A 23 -6.17 -2.96 -13.03
CA ARG A 23 -6.56 -3.80 -14.18
C ARG A 23 -6.01 -5.22 -14.10
N LEU A 24 -4.89 -5.40 -13.38
CA LEU A 24 -4.25 -6.69 -13.19
C LEU A 24 -4.75 -7.46 -11.96
N LEU A 25 -5.67 -6.89 -11.15
CA LEU A 25 -6.25 -7.56 -9.98
C LEU A 25 -6.89 -8.92 -10.32
N VAL A 26 -7.78 -8.95 -11.32
CA VAL A 26 -8.49 -10.19 -11.70
C VAL A 26 -7.55 -11.21 -12.35
N PRO A 27 -6.69 -10.83 -13.32
CA PRO A 27 -5.65 -11.72 -13.85
C PRO A 27 -4.76 -12.31 -12.75
N TYR A 28 -4.34 -11.51 -11.78
CA TYR A 28 -3.54 -11.99 -10.65
C TYR A 28 -4.27 -13.01 -9.78
N ILE A 29 -5.54 -12.74 -9.42
CA ILE A 29 -6.36 -13.67 -8.63
C ILE A 29 -6.58 -15.01 -9.34
N ASN A 30 -6.63 -14.99 -10.66
CA ASN A 30 -6.80 -16.19 -11.48
C ASN A 30 -5.48 -16.90 -11.80
N GLY A 31 -4.31 -16.29 -11.53
CA GLY A 31 -3.01 -16.80 -11.95
C GLY A 31 -2.72 -16.63 -13.45
N ASP A 32 -3.44 -15.73 -14.12
CA ASP A 32 -3.38 -15.49 -15.56
C ASP A 32 -2.45 -14.31 -15.90
N MET A 33 -1.22 -14.31 -15.40
CA MET A 33 -0.24 -13.26 -15.67
C MET A 33 1.12 -13.80 -16.06
N GLU A 34 1.85 -13.03 -16.89
CA GLU A 34 3.26 -13.32 -17.15
C GLU A 34 4.11 -12.99 -15.92
N GLU A 35 5.10 -13.83 -15.61
CA GLU A 35 5.99 -13.71 -14.44
C GLU A 35 6.58 -12.29 -14.28
N LYS A 36 6.95 -11.63 -15.38
CA LYS A 36 7.50 -10.27 -15.37
C LYS A 36 6.47 -9.19 -15.01
N GLU A 37 5.22 -9.40 -15.41
CA GLU A 37 4.12 -8.49 -15.10
C GLU A 37 3.67 -8.67 -13.66
N GLU A 38 3.63 -9.93 -13.20
CA GLU A 38 3.34 -10.28 -11.81
C GLU A 38 4.35 -9.68 -10.84
N GLU A 39 5.66 -9.78 -11.12
CA GLU A 39 6.70 -9.20 -10.28
C GLU A 39 6.52 -7.68 -10.10
N GLN A 40 6.18 -6.97 -11.19
CA GLN A 40 5.95 -5.53 -11.15
C GLN A 40 4.68 -5.16 -10.39
N PHE A 41 3.63 -5.96 -10.55
CA PHE A 41 2.37 -5.81 -9.83
C PHE A 41 2.52 -6.02 -8.33
N VAL A 42 3.16 -7.12 -7.91
CA VAL A 42 3.45 -7.42 -6.49
C VAL A 42 4.31 -6.32 -5.88
N LYS A 43 5.33 -5.84 -6.61
CA LYS A 43 6.18 -4.73 -6.16
C LYS A 43 5.39 -3.45 -5.94
N HIS A 44 4.40 -3.14 -6.79
CA HIS A 44 3.53 -1.99 -6.62
C HIS A 44 2.61 -2.14 -5.40
N ILE A 45 1.92 -3.28 -5.28
CA ILE A 45 0.96 -3.53 -4.20
C ILE A 45 1.64 -3.52 -2.82
N ARG A 46 2.84 -4.09 -2.69
CA ARG A 46 3.61 -4.04 -1.44
C ARG A 46 3.96 -2.62 -0.98
N HIS A 47 3.95 -1.62 -1.87
CA HIS A 47 4.31 -0.23 -1.54
C HIS A 47 3.13 0.76 -1.66
N CYS A 48 1.98 0.33 -2.17
CA CYS A 48 0.82 1.18 -2.38
C CYS A 48 -0.36 0.64 -1.57
N LYS A 49 -0.58 1.27 -0.40
CA LYS A 49 -1.66 0.91 0.54
C LYS A 49 -3.04 0.85 -0.13
N GLU A 50 -3.39 1.84 -0.95
CA GLU A 50 -4.70 1.88 -1.62
C GLU A 50 -4.93 0.67 -2.55
N CYS A 51 -3.91 0.26 -3.31
CA CYS A 51 -4.01 -0.89 -4.22
C CYS A 51 -4.00 -2.22 -3.46
N TYR A 52 -3.32 -2.27 -2.31
CA TYR A 52 -3.34 -3.43 -1.42
C TYR A 52 -4.72 -3.64 -0.79
N GLU A 53 -5.32 -2.59 -0.23
CA GLU A 53 -6.69 -2.66 0.32
C GLU A 53 -7.70 -3.06 -0.76
N GLU A 54 -7.54 -2.56 -1.99
CA GLU A 54 -8.40 -2.95 -3.10
C GLU A 54 -8.23 -4.44 -3.45
N LEU A 55 -6.99 -4.96 -3.51
CA LEU A 55 -6.73 -6.38 -3.74
C LEU A 55 -7.41 -7.27 -2.68
N GLU A 56 -7.35 -6.89 -1.39
CA GLU A 56 -7.98 -7.62 -0.30
C GLU A 56 -9.51 -7.72 -0.47
N VAL A 57 -10.17 -6.63 -0.88
CA VAL A 57 -11.60 -6.63 -1.18
C VAL A 57 -11.92 -7.59 -2.33
N TYR A 58 -11.16 -7.56 -3.42
CA TYR A 58 -11.37 -8.45 -4.56
C TYR A 58 -11.14 -9.92 -4.18
N ALA A 59 -10.06 -10.23 -3.48
CA ALA A 59 -9.74 -11.59 -3.04
C ALA A 59 -10.88 -12.20 -2.21
N THR A 60 -11.46 -11.42 -1.28
CA THR A 60 -12.60 -11.87 -0.45
C THR A 60 -13.84 -12.17 -1.29
N VAL A 61 -14.19 -11.31 -2.25
CA VAL A 61 -15.34 -11.52 -3.13
C VAL A 61 -15.16 -12.77 -3.99
N PHE A 62 -13.99 -12.94 -4.59
CA PHE A 62 -13.69 -14.10 -5.43
C PHE A 62 -13.66 -15.41 -4.61
N ALA A 63 -13.12 -15.38 -3.39
CA ALA A 63 -13.19 -16.51 -2.47
C ALA A 63 -14.64 -16.89 -2.13
N GLY A 64 -15.52 -15.92 -1.91
CA GLY A 64 -16.96 -16.15 -1.69
C GLY A 64 -17.65 -16.78 -2.90
N ILE A 65 -17.35 -16.30 -4.11
CA ILE A 65 -17.91 -16.87 -5.36
C ILE A 65 -17.43 -18.32 -5.57
N ARG A 66 -16.16 -18.63 -5.30
CA ARG A 66 -15.62 -19.99 -5.43
C ARG A 66 -16.24 -20.97 -4.44
N GLN A 67 -16.49 -20.53 -3.20
CA GLN A 67 -17.21 -21.33 -2.19
C GLN A 67 -18.62 -21.72 -2.66
N LEU A 68 -19.31 -20.82 -3.38
CA LEU A 68 -20.64 -21.09 -3.94
C LEU A 68 -20.58 -22.02 -5.16
N ASN A 69 -19.51 -21.96 -5.94
CA ASN A 69 -19.35 -22.74 -7.17
C ASN A 69 -18.83 -24.17 -6.95
N GLY A 70 -18.45 -24.55 -5.72
CA GLY A 70 -17.94 -25.89 -5.41
C GLY A 70 -16.63 -26.24 -6.13
N ALA A 71 -15.91 -25.23 -6.63
CA ALA A 71 -14.67 -25.41 -7.38
C ALA A 71 -13.50 -25.64 -6.40
N GLU A 72 -13.16 -26.91 -6.21
CA GLU A 72 -11.99 -27.42 -5.50
C GLU A 72 -10.71 -27.22 -6.36
N GLU A 73 -10.50 -26.02 -6.89
CA GLU A 73 -9.28 -25.71 -7.62
C GLU A 73 -8.38 -24.88 -6.70
N GLU A 74 -7.31 -25.54 -6.25
CA GLU A 74 -6.24 -25.07 -5.37
C GLU A 74 -5.46 -23.94 -6.06
N ILE A 75 -6.05 -22.75 -6.14
CA ILE A 75 -5.28 -21.55 -6.38
C ILE A 75 -4.87 -21.04 -5.00
N ASP A 76 -3.58 -20.81 -4.82
CA ASP A 76 -2.98 -20.46 -3.54
C ASP A 76 -3.19 -18.97 -3.18
N TYR A 77 -4.45 -18.56 -3.10
CA TYR A 77 -4.82 -17.20 -2.63
C TYR A 77 -4.48 -16.99 -1.16
N ARG A 78 -4.37 -18.10 -0.41
CA ARG A 78 -3.90 -18.09 0.97
C ARG A 78 -2.53 -17.47 1.05
N THR A 79 -1.54 -18.02 0.38
CA THR A 79 -0.15 -17.60 0.63
C THR A 79 0.13 -16.16 0.21
N LEU A 80 -0.67 -15.56 -0.68
CA LEU A 80 -0.57 -14.15 -1.06
C LEU A 80 -1.22 -13.17 -0.06
N VAL A 81 -2.16 -13.64 0.77
CA VAL A 81 -2.91 -12.83 1.76
C VAL A 81 -2.57 -13.24 3.21
N GLU A 82 -2.13 -14.47 3.46
CA GLU A 82 -1.63 -14.94 4.75
C GLU A 82 -0.23 -14.39 5.07
N ASP A 83 0.62 -14.05 4.08
CA ASP A 83 1.87 -13.26 4.33
C ASP A 83 1.54 -11.90 5.01
N SER A 84 0.30 -11.43 4.84
CA SER A 84 -0.21 -10.22 5.46
C SER A 84 -1.05 -10.42 6.73
N LEU A 85 -1.45 -11.64 7.10
CA LEU A 85 -1.96 -11.88 8.46
C LEU A 85 -0.83 -11.95 9.49
N GLU A 86 0.43 -12.13 9.05
CA GLU A 86 1.61 -11.92 9.91
C GLU A 86 2.18 -10.48 9.79
N THR A 87 2.03 -9.82 8.64
CA THR A 87 2.52 -8.42 8.45
C THR A 87 1.55 -7.34 8.95
N SER A 88 0.24 -7.63 9.08
CA SER A 88 -0.75 -6.64 9.57
C SER A 88 -0.70 -6.39 11.08
N GLU A 89 0.14 -7.09 11.84
CA GLU A 89 0.52 -6.67 13.20
C GLU A 89 1.74 -5.73 13.25
N GLU A 90 2.56 -5.64 12.19
CA GLU A 90 3.79 -4.83 12.21
C GLU A 90 3.75 -3.52 11.40
N ASP A 91 2.86 -3.38 10.41
CA ASP A 91 2.86 -2.19 9.54
C ASP A 91 2.23 -0.92 10.16
N MET A 92 1.54 -1.08 11.31
CA MET A 92 1.10 0.06 12.13
C MET A 92 2.21 0.64 13.00
N ARG A 93 3.36 -0.05 13.16
CA ARG A 93 4.44 0.42 14.03
C ARG A 93 5.45 1.29 13.29
N ASP A 94 5.79 0.95 12.05
CA ASP A 94 6.87 1.62 11.33
C ASP A 94 6.48 2.99 10.77
N THR A 95 5.26 3.12 10.24
CA THR A 95 4.75 4.41 9.74
C THR A 95 4.54 5.42 10.88
N TYR A 96 4.05 4.96 12.04
CA TYR A 96 3.91 5.80 13.23
C TYR A 96 5.28 6.17 13.83
N PHE A 97 6.23 5.22 13.90
CA PHE A 97 7.57 5.47 14.45
C PHE A 97 8.35 6.46 13.61
N LEU A 98 8.40 6.27 12.28
CA LEU A 98 9.08 7.18 11.36
C LEU A 98 8.43 8.58 11.34
N THR A 99 7.09 8.65 11.39
CA THR A 99 6.37 9.93 11.45
C THR A 99 6.61 10.64 12.77
N THR A 100 6.55 9.92 13.90
CA THR A 100 6.82 10.49 15.23
C THR A 100 8.27 10.99 15.35
N TYR A 101 9.24 10.18 14.92
CA TYR A 101 10.66 10.53 14.94
C TYR A 101 10.96 11.77 14.08
N THR A 102 10.39 11.86 12.88
CA THR A 102 10.59 13.02 11.99
C THR A 102 9.98 14.31 12.54
N ILE A 103 8.82 14.25 13.23
CA ILE A 103 8.22 15.39 13.91
C ILE A 103 9.13 15.88 15.05
N LEU A 104 9.64 14.97 15.87
CA LEU A 104 10.54 15.29 16.99
C LEU A 104 11.83 15.98 16.51
N MET A 105 12.46 15.44 15.46
CA MET A 105 13.68 16.02 14.88
C MET A 105 13.46 17.44 14.37
N LYS A 106 12.29 17.70 13.75
CA LYS A 106 11.92 19.05 13.29
C LYS A 106 11.70 20.00 14.46
N ALA A 107 10.97 19.59 15.48
CA ALA A 107 10.72 20.41 16.67
C ALA A 107 12.04 20.80 17.38
N ALA A 108 12.95 19.85 17.57
CA ALA A 108 14.26 20.10 18.17
C ALA A 108 15.08 21.10 17.35
N SER A 109 15.13 20.91 16.02
CA SER A 109 15.84 21.81 15.11
C SER A 109 15.29 23.24 15.19
N THR A 110 13.96 23.41 15.23
CA THR A 110 13.32 24.72 15.37
C THR A 110 13.61 25.38 16.71
N ALA A 111 13.62 24.61 17.80
CA ALA A 111 13.90 25.12 19.15
C ALA A 111 15.36 25.61 19.28
N VAL A 112 16.31 24.88 18.70
CA VAL A 112 17.73 25.28 18.69
C VAL A 112 17.92 26.59 17.93
N LEU A 113 17.33 26.73 16.75
CA LEU A 113 17.41 27.96 15.96
C LEU A 113 16.80 29.14 16.73
N PHE A 114 15.64 28.94 17.36
CA PHE A 114 15.00 29.96 18.18
C PHE A 114 15.89 30.41 19.36
N TYR A 115 16.49 29.45 20.08
CA TYR A 115 17.41 29.74 21.18
C TYR A 115 18.63 30.55 20.72
N MET A 116 19.22 30.20 19.57
CA MET A 116 20.36 30.92 19.01
C MET A 116 20.01 32.37 18.65
N ILE A 117 18.80 32.60 18.12
CA ILE A 117 18.31 33.96 17.80
C ILE A 117 18.11 34.79 19.07
N VAL A 118 17.46 34.23 20.09
CA VAL A 118 17.23 34.93 21.36
C VAL A 118 18.55 35.29 22.03
N ARG A 119 19.53 34.38 22.04
CA ARG A 119 20.86 34.63 22.62
C ARG A 119 21.75 35.56 21.78
N TRP A 120 21.42 35.79 20.52
CA TRP A 120 22.10 36.80 19.70
C TRP A 120 21.55 38.20 19.98
N PHE A 121 20.25 38.30 20.23
CA PHE A 121 19.55 39.57 20.41
C PHE A 121 19.64 40.14 21.84
N PHE A 122 19.82 39.28 22.84
CA PHE A 122 20.04 39.63 24.25
C PHE A 122 21.50 39.38 24.64
#